data_AF-A0A9N8E7D2-F1
#
_entry.id   AF-A0A9N8E7D2-F1
#
_cell.length_a   1.000
_cell.length_b   1.000
_cell.length_c   1.000
_cell.angle_alpha   90.00
_cell.angle_beta   90.00
_cell.angle_gamma   90.00
#
_symmetry.space_group_name_H-M   'P 1'
#
loop_
_entity.id
_entity.type
_entity.pdbx_description
1 polymer ?
#
loop_
_entity_poly.entity_id
_entity_poly.type
_entity_poly.pdbx_seq_one_letter_code
_entity_poly.pdbx_strand_id
1 'polypeptide(L)'
;MDNNSSTPLRSPKKEDDETRGVERKMGRARLTIGAFLCFLVGTLFQNTQVTSVFNPRNSHDQDTETTIDEQLSKLQAESRRSLEEHTKLQEKDFVQLKHHMKLQLGNVSHASEQAALSWEERYSKLQQSLDSMKKQHDKEMAALKEELKNSANREQLKLKPQSAAFKTRTTTTGWSQQLSNIDHHATLKTYPTTSPYAYVLMCWSVNPRKSYSYRGYIANMAITAKILRTHGSTADIVAVFRLDNSVIHETLPQEDENLLRAMNISIRYLPQETPDFSRRRYSMFFHKFYAFGMTEYRRVFFLDGDIMPMTNLDYMFQLSDDDGPNAMFKPNVIIAGIMEPCNTGFFIVEPTKEAYNHAQNLIRANWATAGLLKEFDMQNGWGHPFVNGDHWENNLETGVKWDFMNGWSDQGLHYHLTKYVMQNVTQIFSRKIVNWGRASNGSTIEEKVIPVTSRQDSPLRNYSTSPYKIDPWFCKKWTGFHAKDKEKMPWPGCVPPYSDFDHYSGTRKVWHIPVPDDVWDDMPNQPKTTMHLWYQLLYKLKEEDGLDIQPLLQAIDKAADWDKILLAGPSKA
;
A
#
# COMPACT_ATOMS: atom_id res chain seq x y z
N MET A 1 69.91 -25.94 -32.95
CA MET A 1 70.45 -25.69 -31.59
C MET A 1 69.92 -24.34 -31.16
N ASP A 2 69.40 -24.31 -29.93
CA ASP A 2 68.99 -23.21 -29.06
C ASP A 2 67.64 -22.47 -29.29
N ASN A 3 66.63 -23.08 -28.65
CA ASN A 3 65.55 -22.54 -27.79
C ASN A 3 65.30 -21.02 -27.72
N ASN A 4 64.04 -20.63 -27.97
CA ASN A 4 63.26 -19.91 -26.95
C ASN A 4 61.75 -20.01 -27.21
N SER A 5 61.03 -20.51 -26.21
CA SER A 5 59.59 -20.67 -26.14
C SER A 5 58.94 -19.46 -25.48
N SER A 6 57.93 -18.86 -26.13
CA SER A 6 57.07 -17.83 -25.53
C SER A 6 55.63 -18.33 -25.45
N THR A 7 55.21 -18.67 -24.24
CA THR A 7 53.82 -19.00 -23.87
C THR A 7 53.01 -17.72 -23.66
N PRO A 8 51.72 -17.64 -24.01
CA PRO A 8 50.91 -16.44 -23.76
C PRO A 8 50.46 -16.36 -22.29
N LEU A 9 50.55 -15.16 -21.71
CA LEU A 9 50.04 -14.81 -20.39
C LEU A 9 48.53 -15.10 -20.24
N ARG A 10 48.16 -15.95 -19.28
CA ARG A 10 46.78 -16.11 -18.80
C ARG A 10 46.34 -14.83 -18.07
N SER A 11 45.24 -14.22 -18.51
CA SER A 11 44.60 -13.09 -17.83
C SER A 11 44.00 -13.49 -16.47
N PRO A 12 44.10 -12.66 -15.42
CA PRO A 12 43.47 -12.91 -14.13
C PRO A 12 41.98 -12.54 -14.24
N LYS A 13 41.14 -13.51 -14.59
CA LYS A 13 39.67 -13.33 -14.64
C LYS A 13 38.90 -14.18 -13.63
N LYS A 14 39.59 -15.02 -12.84
CA LYS A 14 38.93 -15.99 -11.95
C LYS A 14 38.77 -15.53 -10.50
N GLU A 15 39.64 -14.65 -10.00
CA GLU A 15 39.53 -14.14 -8.61
C GLU A 15 38.38 -13.14 -8.45
N ASP A 16 38.15 -12.25 -9.43
CA ASP A 16 37.11 -11.22 -9.34
C ASP A 16 35.68 -11.77 -9.27
N ASP A 17 35.41 -12.95 -9.86
CA ASP A 17 34.07 -13.54 -9.86
C ASP A 17 33.72 -14.24 -8.52
N GLU A 18 34.72 -14.78 -7.81
CA GLU A 18 34.50 -15.34 -6.49
C GLU A 18 34.29 -14.24 -5.44
N THR A 19 35.05 -13.14 -5.50
CA THR A 19 34.87 -12.01 -4.59
C THR A 19 33.51 -11.33 -4.80
N ARG A 20 33.08 -11.15 -6.06
CA ARG A 20 31.74 -10.64 -6.41
C ARG A 20 30.60 -11.57 -6.01
N GLY A 21 30.83 -12.89 -6.05
CA GLY A 21 29.88 -13.89 -5.56
C GLY A 21 29.65 -13.80 -4.05
N VAL A 22 30.71 -13.56 -3.27
CA VAL A 22 30.64 -13.37 -1.82
C VAL A 22 29.95 -12.05 -1.46
N GLU A 23 30.28 -10.94 -2.13
CA GLU A 23 29.62 -9.65 -1.89
C GLU A 23 28.12 -9.66 -2.21
N ARG A 24 27.69 -10.34 -3.28
CA ARG A 24 26.25 -10.49 -3.62
C ARG A 24 25.50 -11.32 -2.58
N LYS A 25 26.12 -12.38 -2.05
CA LYS A 25 25.54 -13.19 -0.98
C LYS A 25 25.44 -12.41 0.33
N MET A 26 26.47 -11.64 0.67
CA MET A 26 26.45 -10.73 1.83
C MET A 26 25.42 -9.59 1.69
N GLY A 27 25.26 -9.04 0.48
CA GLY A 27 24.23 -8.03 0.19
C GLY A 27 22.81 -8.55 0.37
N ARG A 28 22.52 -9.76 -0.11
CA ARG A 28 21.21 -10.43 0.12
C ARG A 28 20.98 -10.72 1.60
N ALA A 29 21.98 -11.23 2.31
CA ALA A 29 21.87 -11.49 3.74
C ALA A 29 21.60 -10.20 4.55
N ARG A 30 22.25 -9.08 4.22
CA ARG A 30 22.00 -7.77 4.86
C ARG A 30 20.59 -7.25 4.61
N LEU A 31 20.05 -7.45 3.40
CA LEU A 31 18.67 -7.08 3.05
C LEU A 31 17.65 -7.92 3.81
N THR A 32 17.87 -9.24 3.90
CA THR A 32 16.99 -10.15 4.66
C THR A 32 17.01 -9.84 6.16
N ILE A 33 18.19 -9.57 6.74
CA ILE A 33 18.32 -9.18 8.15
C ILE A 33 17.66 -7.82 8.42
N GLY A 34 17.81 -6.84 7.52
CA GLY A 34 17.15 -5.54 7.62
C GLY A 34 15.63 -5.65 7.57
N ALA A 35 15.09 -6.45 6.63
CA ALA A 35 13.65 -6.72 6.53
C ALA A 35 13.10 -7.44 7.77
N PHE A 36 13.87 -8.38 8.32
CA PHE A 36 13.52 -9.12 9.53
C PHE A 36 13.55 -8.23 10.79
N LEU A 37 14.52 -7.31 10.90
CA LEU A 37 14.58 -6.34 12.00
C LEU A 37 13.44 -5.30 11.93
N CYS A 38 13.07 -4.84 10.74
CA CYS A 38 11.90 -3.99 10.55
C CYS A 38 10.60 -4.70 10.92
N PHE A 39 10.50 -6.00 10.60
CA PHE A 39 9.38 -6.85 11.03
C PHE A 39 9.32 -6.94 12.57
N LEU A 40 10.45 -7.20 13.24
CA LEU A 40 10.59 -7.30 14.70
C LEU A 40 10.24 -6.02 15.47
N VAL A 41 10.71 -4.85 15.01
CA VAL A 41 10.35 -3.56 15.63
C VAL A 41 8.84 -3.29 15.47
N GLY A 42 8.26 -3.75 14.36
CA GLY A 42 6.82 -3.74 14.14
C GLY A 42 6.06 -4.62 15.15
N THR A 43 6.55 -5.83 15.46
CA THR A 43 5.90 -6.76 16.40
C THR A 43 6.02 -6.32 17.86
N LEU A 44 7.16 -5.73 18.26
CA LEU A 44 7.39 -5.29 19.64
C LEU A 44 6.57 -4.06 20.02
N PHE A 45 6.33 -3.12 19.10
CA PHE A 45 5.38 -2.02 19.30
C PHE A 45 3.90 -2.46 19.29
N GLN A 46 3.61 -3.69 18.86
CA GLN A 46 2.24 -4.22 18.74
C GLN A 46 1.77 -4.97 20.00
N ASN A 47 2.66 -5.52 20.82
CA ASN A 47 2.30 -6.24 22.05
C ASN A 47 1.91 -5.34 23.24
N THR A 48 2.09 -4.01 23.15
CA THR A 48 1.66 -3.06 24.18
C THR A 48 0.23 -2.55 24.01
N GLN A 49 -0.49 -2.90 22.93
CA GLN A 49 -1.87 -2.45 22.69
C GLN A 49 -2.86 -3.61 22.66
N VAL A 50 -3.25 -4.08 23.84
CA VAL A 50 -4.39 -4.98 24.04
C VAL A 50 -5.42 -4.28 24.92
N THR A 51 -6.37 -3.59 24.30
CA THR A 51 -7.57 -3.04 24.96
C THR A 51 -8.82 -3.47 24.19
N SER A 52 -9.10 -4.77 24.13
CA SER A 52 -10.43 -5.25 23.72
C SER A 52 -10.72 -6.67 24.23
N VAL A 53 -10.81 -6.84 25.55
CA VAL A 53 -11.49 -7.99 26.17
C VAL A 53 -12.28 -7.48 27.37
N PHE A 54 -13.37 -6.76 27.12
CA PHE A 54 -14.39 -6.50 28.14
C PHE A 54 -15.76 -6.55 27.47
N ASN A 55 -16.49 -7.63 27.67
CA ASN A 55 -17.90 -7.75 27.33
C ASN A 55 -18.65 -8.13 28.61
N PRO A 56 -19.19 -7.18 29.38
CA PRO A 56 -19.72 -7.43 30.72
C PRO A 56 -21.09 -8.13 30.73
N ARG A 57 -21.51 -8.78 29.63
CA ARG A 57 -22.89 -9.26 29.47
C ARG A 57 -23.21 -10.63 30.07
N ASN A 58 -22.26 -11.35 30.69
CA ASN A 58 -22.49 -12.72 31.20
C ASN A 58 -21.88 -13.01 32.58
N SER A 59 -22.00 -12.13 33.57
CA SER A 59 -21.66 -12.47 34.97
C SER A 59 -22.68 -11.94 35.95
N HIS A 60 -23.70 -12.76 36.25
CA HIS A 60 -24.41 -12.68 37.53
C HIS A 60 -23.83 -13.75 38.45
N ASP A 61 -22.65 -13.45 39.00
CA ASP A 61 -22.10 -14.08 40.20
C ASP A 61 -21.20 -13.06 40.90
N GLN A 62 -21.20 -13.05 42.22
CA GLN A 62 -20.64 -12.02 43.11
C GLN A 62 -19.09 -11.95 43.16
N ASP A 63 -18.36 -12.44 42.16
CA ASP A 63 -16.88 -12.47 42.14
C ASP A 63 -16.27 -11.80 40.88
N THR A 64 -16.65 -10.56 40.60
CA THR A 64 -16.16 -9.80 39.43
C THR A 64 -14.73 -9.28 39.55
N GLU A 65 -14.19 -9.08 40.76
CA GLU A 65 -12.78 -8.68 40.92
C GLU A 65 -11.84 -9.85 40.61
N THR A 66 -12.20 -11.06 41.05
CA THR A 66 -11.41 -12.29 40.87
C THR A 66 -11.24 -12.63 39.40
N THR A 67 -12.25 -12.37 38.56
CA THR A 67 -12.23 -12.68 37.12
C THR A 67 -11.38 -11.71 36.29
N ILE A 68 -11.29 -10.43 36.68
CA ILE A 68 -10.46 -9.44 35.96
C ILE A 68 -8.98 -9.66 36.26
N ASP A 69 -8.62 -9.85 37.52
CA ASP A 69 -7.22 -10.11 37.90
C ASP A 69 -6.72 -11.45 37.33
N GLU A 70 -7.59 -12.46 37.21
CA GLU A 70 -7.25 -13.74 36.58
C GLU A 70 -7.04 -13.60 35.06
N GLN A 71 -7.93 -12.88 34.36
CA GLN A 71 -7.78 -12.61 32.93
C GLN A 71 -6.54 -11.76 32.61
N LEU A 72 -6.26 -10.75 33.42
CA LEU A 72 -5.08 -9.91 33.27
C LEU A 72 -3.79 -10.69 33.56
N SER A 73 -3.80 -11.55 34.58
CA SER A 73 -2.67 -12.44 34.89
C SER A 73 -2.40 -13.43 33.75
N LYS A 74 -3.45 -13.96 33.10
CA LYS A 74 -3.32 -14.84 31.95
C LYS A 74 -2.74 -14.12 30.72
N LEU A 75 -3.21 -12.91 30.42
CA LEU A 75 -2.67 -12.06 29.37
C LEU A 75 -1.20 -11.70 29.60
N GLN A 76 -0.84 -11.36 30.85
CA GLN A 76 0.55 -11.10 31.24
C GLN A 76 1.44 -12.34 31.06
N ALA A 77 0.94 -13.52 31.44
CA ALA A 77 1.66 -14.77 31.27
C ALA A 77 1.86 -15.13 29.78
N GLU A 78 0.85 -14.95 28.94
CA GLU A 78 0.92 -15.21 27.49
C GLU A 78 1.87 -14.23 26.78
N SER A 79 1.82 -12.94 27.13
CA SER A 79 2.74 -11.93 26.60
C SER A 79 4.20 -12.23 26.97
N ARG A 80 4.47 -12.56 28.25
CA ARG A 80 5.81 -12.96 28.72
C ARG A 80 6.32 -14.21 28.02
N ARG A 81 5.46 -15.23 27.88
CA ARG A 81 5.82 -16.48 27.20
C ARG A 81 6.18 -16.25 25.73
N SER A 82 5.40 -15.44 25.01
CA SER A 82 5.68 -15.07 23.62
C SER A 82 7.02 -14.33 23.49
N LEU A 83 7.31 -13.40 24.39
CA LEU A 83 8.58 -12.67 24.42
C LEU A 83 9.77 -13.60 24.71
N GLU A 84 9.63 -14.54 25.65
CA GLU A 84 10.66 -15.54 25.98
C GLU A 84 10.90 -16.52 24.84
N GLU A 85 9.85 -17.01 24.17
CA GLU A 85 9.96 -17.90 23.01
C GLU A 85 10.66 -17.23 21.83
N HIS A 86 10.35 -15.96 21.56
CA HIS A 86 11.08 -15.18 20.56
C HIS A 86 12.55 -14.93 20.94
N THR A 87 12.84 -14.66 22.22
CA THR A 87 14.22 -14.49 22.71
C THR A 87 15.03 -15.77 22.53
N LYS A 88 14.46 -16.94 22.88
CA LYS A 88 15.10 -18.25 22.69
C LYS A 88 15.34 -18.58 21.21
N LEU A 89 14.42 -18.18 20.33
CA LEU A 89 14.58 -18.38 18.88
C LEU A 89 15.76 -17.54 18.35
N GLN A 90 15.87 -16.27 18.79
CA GLN A 90 16.98 -15.39 18.45
C GLN A 90 18.33 -15.92 18.96
N GLU A 91 18.39 -16.43 20.20
CA GLU A 91 19.60 -17.05 20.75
C GLU A 91 20.02 -18.29 19.95
N LYS A 92 19.07 -19.12 19.53
CA LYS A 92 19.34 -20.32 18.71
C LYS A 92 19.88 -19.96 17.33
N ASP A 93 19.25 -19.02 16.63
CA ASP A 93 19.70 -18.55 15.32
C ASP A 93 21.07 -17.88 15.42
N PHE A 94 21.33 -17.17 16.54
CA PHE A 94 22.63 -16.57 16.84
C PHE A 94 23.74 -17.61 17.06
N VAL A 95 23.48 -18.67 17.83
CA VAL A 95 24.44 -19.77 18.03
C VAL A 95 24.76 -20.45 16.70
N GLN A 96 23.77 -20.66 15.85
CA GLN A 96 23.96 -21.23 14.50
C GLN A 96 24.78 -20.31 13.59
N LEU A 97 24.50 -19.01 13.59
CA LEU A 97 25.24 -18.02 12.79
C LEU A 97 26.70 -17.91 13.28
N LYS A 98 26.93 -17.87 14.60
CA LYS A 98 28.28 -17.86 15.19
C LYS A 98 29.08 -19.10 14.81
N HIS A 99 28.44 -20.27 14.82
CA HIS A 99 29.06 -21.52 14.37
C HIS A 99 29.40 -21.48 12.88
N HIS A 100 28.48 -20.99 12.04
CA HIS A 100 28.69 -20.87 10.59
C HIS A 100 29.81 -19.88 10.25
N MET A 101 29.88 -18.75 10.94
CA MET A 101 30.96 -17.77 10.77
C MET A 101 32.31 -18.33 11.24
N LYS A 102 32.35 -19.08 12.35
CA LYS A 102 33.57 -19.73 12.83
C LYS A 102 34.10 -20.79 11.85
N LEU A 103 33.20 -21.51 11.19
CA LEU A 103 33.55 -22.46 10.11
C LEU A 103 34.06 -21.75 8.84
N GLN A 104 33.48 -20.59 8.49
CA GLN A 104 33.87 -19.80 7.32
C GLN A 104 35.19 -19.03 7.52
N LEU A 105 35.50 -18.63 8.76
CA LEU A 105 36.64 -17.78 9.10
C LEU A 105 37.87 -18.53 9.60
N GLY A 106 37.87 -19.88 9.54
CA GLY A 106 38.91 -20.75 10.09
C GLY A 106 40.32 -20.60 9.51
N ASN A 107 40.62 -19.57 8.72
CA ASN A 107 41.95 -19.29 8.16
C ASN A 107 42.27 -17.78 7.97
N VAL A 108 41.67 -16.83 8.70
CA VAL A 108 41.93 -15.39 8.47
C VAL A 108 42.39 -14.63 9.73
N SER A 109 43.54 -13.94 9.58
CA SER A 109 44.31 -13.12 10.54
C SER A 109 43.54 -12.00 11.29
N HIS A 110 44.27 -11.27 12.17
CA HIS A 110 43.87 -10.18 13.10
C HIS A 110 42.70 -9.25 12.70
N ALA A 111 42.40 -9.07 11.42
CA ALA A 111 41.21 -8.33 10.97
C ALA A 111 39.88 -8.96 11.45
N SER A 112 39.87 -10.27 11.74
CA SER A 112 38.70 -10.98 12.27
C SER A 112 38.41 -10.66 13.75
N GLU A 113 39.41 -10.29 14.54
CA GLU A 113 39.24 -9.91 15.96
C GLU A 113 38.63 -8.53 16.13
N GLN A 114 39.03 -7.54 15.33
CA GLN A 114 38.39 -6.21 15.35
C GLN A 114 36.94 -6.26 14.87
N ALA A 115 36.64 -7.11 13.88
CA ALA A 115 35.27 -7.35 13.46
C ALA A 115 34.43 -8.03 14.56
N ALA A 116 35.02 -8.96 15.32
CA ALA A 116 34.36 -9.60 16.46
C ALA A 116 34.09 -8.60 17.61
N LEU A 117 35.07 -7.76 17.96
CA LEU A 117 34.93 -6.71 18.99
C LEU A 117 33.86 -5.67 18.61
N SER A 118 33.84 -5.22 17.35
CA SER A 118 32.79 -4.36 16.81
C SER A 118 31.40 -5.01 16.88
N TRP A 119 31.32 -6.33 16.83
CA TRP A 119 30.06 -7.07 16.87
C TRP A 119 29.55 -7.29 18.28
N GLU A 120 30.43 -7.56 19.25
CA GLU A 120 30.06 -7.65 20.67
C GLU A 120 29.51 -6.32 21.18
N GLU A 121 30.08 -5.19 20.74
CA GLU A 121 29.57 -3.85 21.07
C GLU A 121 28.16 -3.63 20.50
N ARG A 122 27.91 -4.07 19.26
CA ARG A 122 26.58 -3.99 18.62
C ARG A 122 25.57 -4.90 19.33
N TYR A 123 25.98 -6.10 19.74
CA TYR A 123 25.13 -7.02 20.50
C TYR A 123 24.77 -6.44 21.88
N SER A 124 25.74 -5.84 22.57
CA SER A 124 25.51 -5.14 23.84
C SER A 124 24.50 -4.00 23.69
N LYS A 125 24.61 -3.19 22.64
CA LYS A 125 23.64 -2.12 22.31
C LYS A 125 22.23 -2.66 22.03
N LEU A 126 22.13 -3.80 21.33
CA LEU A 126 20.87 -4.50 21.11
C LEU A 126 20.25 -5.01 22.41
N GLN A 127 21.05 -5.61 23.29
CA GLN A 127 20.59 -6.09 24.60
C GLN A 127 20.06 -4.94 25.47
N GLN A 128 20.78 -3.81 25.51
CA GLN A 128 20.34 -2.61 26.21
C GLN A 128 19.02 -2.06 25.64
N SER A 129 18.86 -2.06 24.31
CA SER A 129 17.62 -1.65 23.65
C SER A 129 16.45 -2.58 24.01
N LEU A 130 16.69 -3.89 24.04
CA LEU A 130 15.69 -4.88 24.45
C LEU A 130 15.26 -4.70 25.91
N ASP A 131 16.21 -4.48 26.81
CA ASP A 131 15.92 -4.23 28.23
C ASP A 131 15.15 -2.92 28.43
N SER A 132 15.45 -1.89 27.63
CA SER A 132 14.69 -0.64 27.61
C SER A 132 13.25 -0.85 27.13
N MET A 133 13.05 -1.67 26.10
CA MET A 133 11.70 -2.02 25.62
C MET A 133 10.90 -2.82 26.65
N LYS A 134 11.52 -3.78 27.35
CA LYS A 134 10.89 -4.52 28.45
C LYS A 134 10.41 -3.58 29.56
N LYS A 135 11.27 -2.65 30.00
CA LYS A 135 10.90 -1.65 31.02
C LYS A 135 9.74 -0.75 30.58
N GLN A 136 9.72 -0.34 29.31
CA GLN A 136 8.63 0.48 28.77
C GLN A 136 7.30 -0.30 28.70
N HIS A 137 7.35 -1.58 28.27
CA HIS A 137 6.17 -2.46 28.25
C HIS A 137 5.59 -2.65 29.66
N ASP A 138 6.43 -2.94 30.66
CA ASP A 138 5.98 -3.11 32.04
C ASP A 138 5.32 -1.84 32.60
N LYS A 139 5.85 -0.66 32.25
CA LYS A 139 5.29 0.64 32.62
C LYS A 139 3.91 0.87 31.99
N GLU A 140 3.75 0.55 30.70
CA GLU A 140 2.47 0.70 29.99
C GLU A 140 1.41 -0.26 30.53
N MET A 141 1.78 -1.50 30.83
CA MET A 141 0.88 -2.48 31.44
C MET A 141 0.44 -2.07 32.85
N ALA A 142 1.33 -1.46 33.65
CA ALA A 142 0.97 -0.92 34.96
C ALA A 142 -0.03 0.25 34.85
N ALA A 143 0.17 1.16 33.88
CA ALA A 143 -0.75 2.26 33.64
C ALA A 143 -2.14 1.77 33.20
N LEU A 144 -2.19 0.76 32.32
CA LEU A 144 -3.44 0.15 31.87
C LEU A 144 -4.22 -0.50 33.01
N LYS A 145 -3.51 -1.20 33.91
CA LYS A 145 -4.11 -1.81 35.11
C LYS A 145 -4.78 -0.76 36.00
N GLU A 146 -4.14 0.38 36.19
CA GLU A 146 -4.68 1.49 36.99
C GLU A 146 -5.88 2.17 36.32
N GLU A 147 -5.86 2.34 34.99
CA GLU A 147 -6.99 2.91 34.24
C GLU A 147 -8.24 2.00 34.30
N LEU A 148 -8.06 0.69 34.15
CA LEU A 148 -9.13 -0.30 34.29
C LEU A 148 -9.76 -0.30 35.68
N LYS A 149 -8.93 -0.25 36.74
CA LYS A 149 -9.40 -0.14 38.12
C LYS A 149 -10.23 1.13 38.33
N ASN A 150 -9.79 2.25 37.78
CA ASN A 150 -10.51 3.51 37.84
C ASN A 150 -11.82 3.51 37.02
N SER A 151 -11.90 2.74 35.93
CA SER A 151 -13.12 2.59 35.14
C SER A 151 -14.17 1.72 35.84
N ALA A 152 -13.75 0.60 36.44
CA ALA A 152 -14.64 -0.29 37.20
C ALA A 152 -15.31 0.43 38.38
N ASN A 153 -14.56 1.28 39.10
CA ASN A 153 -15.09 2.10 40.18
C ASN A 153 -16.14 3.12 39.68
N ARG A 154 -16.01 3.65 38.45
CA ARG A 154 -16.99 4.58 37.86
C ARG A 154 -18.28 3.89 37.42
N GLU A 155 -18.23 2.63 37.00
CA GLU A 155 -19.43 1.87 36.62
C GLU A 155 -20.23 1.37 37.83
N GLN A 156 -19.57 0.98 38.93
CA GLN A 156 -20.27 0.62 40.16
C GLN A 156 -21.09 1.79 40.76
N LEU A 157 -20.65 3.03 40.54
CA LEU A 157 -21.40 4.24 40.93
C LEU A 157 -22.66 4.51 40.10
N LYS A 158 -22.84 3.84 38.94
CA LYS A 158 -23.93 4.11 38.00
C LYS A 158 -25.08 3.08 38.02
N LEU A 159 -24.94 1.95 38.72
CA LEU A 159 -25.94 0.89 38.72
C LEU A 159 -26.78 0.90 40.01
N LYS A 160 -27.89 1.65 40.01
CA LYS A 160 -29.09 1.35 40.83
C LYS A 160 -30.11 0.60 39.96
N PRO A 161 -30.88 -0.37 40.49
CA PRO A 161 -31.53 -1.36 39.65
C PRO A 161 -32.94 -0.92 39.20
N GLN A 162 -33.21 -1.05 37.90
CA GLN A 162 -34.55 -1.29 37.38
C GLN A 162 -34.56 -2.67 36.73
N SER A 163 -35.40 -3.56 37.24
CA SER A 163 -35.59 -4.92 36.76
C SER A 163 -36.71 -4.97 35.72
N ALA A 164 -36.49 -5.71 34.62
CA ALA A 164 -37.54 -6.45 33.92
C ALA A 164 -36.93 -7.54 33.02
N ALA A 165 -37.64 -8.67 32.96
CA ALA A 165 -37.24 -9.98 32.47
C ALA A 165 -36.78 -10.07 31.01
N PHE A 166 -35.82 -10.96 30.73
CA PHE A 166 -35.55 -11.47 29.39
C PHE A 166 -35.39 -13.00 29.42
N LYS A 167 -36.14 -13.69 28.53
CA LYS A 167 -36.19 -15.15 28.38
C LYS A 167 -35.00 -15.65 27.55
N THR A 168 -34.41 -16.75 28.00
CA THR A 168 -33.32 -17.48 27.35
C THR A 168 -33.80 -18.26 26.11
N ARG A 169 -33.01 -18.24 25.04
CA ARG A 169 -33.17 -19.11 23.86
C ARG A 169 -31.84 -19.83 23.60
N THR A 170 -31.95 -21.15 23.48
CA THR A 170 -30.89 -22.14 23.29
C THR A 170 -30.19 -22.01 21.94
N THR A 171 -28.87 -22.17 21.94
CA THR A 171 -27.97 -22.07 20.77
C THR A 171 -27.57 -23.46 20.25
N THR A 172 -27.82 -23.70 18.97
CA THR A 172 -27.12 -24.73 18.19
C THR A 172 -27.09 -24.27 16.73
N THR A 173 -25.93 -24.41 16.06
CA THR A 173 -25.55 -23.96 14.68
C THR A 173 -25.01 -22.52 14.52
N GLY A 174 -23.76 -22.29 14.96
CA GLY A 174 -23.10 -20.97 14.93
C GLY A 174 -22.20 -20.65 13.73
N TRP A 175 -21.80 -21.61 12.89
CA TRP A 175 -20.75 -21.37 11.89
C TRP A 175 -21.26 -20.99 10.48
N SER A 176 -22.36 -21.59 10.02
CA SER A 176 -22.98 -21.21 8.73
C SER A 176 -23.73 -19.88 8.80
N GLN A 177 -24.31 -19.57 9.97
CA GLN A 177 -25.05 -18.32 10.19
C GLN A 177 -24.13 -17.11 10.42
N GLN A 178 -22.90 -17.31 10.91
CA GLN A 178 -21.90 -16.23 11.01
C GLN A 178 -21.32 -15.82 9.66
N LEU A 179 -21.30 -16.72 8.66
CA LEU A 179 -20.89 -16.38 7.30
C LEU A 179 -22.02 -15.70 6.52
N SER A 180 -23.29 -16.04 6.77
CA SER A 180 -24.44 -15.33 6.18
C SER A 180 -24.70 -13.95 6.80
N ASN A 181 -24.30 -13.73 8.06
CA ASN A 181 -24.41 -12.41 8.71
C ASN A 181 -23.27 -11.44 8.33
N ILE A 182 -22.29 -11.88 7.54
CA ILE A 182 -21.35 -11.01 6.83
C ILE A 182 -21.87 -10.82 5.40
N ASP A 183 -23.16 -10.52 5.30
CA ASP A 183 -23.64 -9.67 4.22
C ASP A 183 -23.08 -8.27 4.48
N HIS A 184 -21.84 -8.05 4.04
CA HIS A 184 -21.38 -6.73 3.62
C HIS A 184 -22.09 -6.28 2.33
N HIS A 185 -23.35 -6.67 2.13
CA HIS A 185 -24.36 -5.74 1.64
C HIS A 185 -24.51 -4.61 2.66
N ALA A 186 -23.43 -3.82 2.87
CA ALA A 186 -23.64 -2.40 2.96
C ALA A 186 -24.44 -2.11 1.70
N THR A 187 -25.76 -1.91 1.84
CA THR A 187 -26.59 -1.36 0.79
C THR A 187 -25.80 -0.18 0.30
N LEU A 188 -25.17 -0.34 -0.87
CA LEU A 188 -24.30 0.66 -1.46
C LEU A 188 -25.20 1.88 -1.55
N LYS A 189 -24.95 2.86 -0.68
CA LYS A 189 -25.77 4.06 -0.64
C LYS A 189 -25.68 4.65 -2.04
N THR A 190 -26.82 4.85 -2.69
CA THR A 190 -26.82 5.57 -3.95
C THR A 190 -26.57 7.03 -3.63
N TYR A 191 -25.49 7.56 -4.19
CA TYR A 191 -25.16 8.98 -4.08
C TYR A 191 -25.61 9.66 -5.37
N PRO A 192 -26.13 10.90 -5.31
CA PRO A 192 -26.37 11.67 -6.52
C PRO A 192 -25.03 11.86 -7.26
N THR A 193 -25.05 11.67 -8.58
CA THR A 193 -23.89 11.84 -9.45
C THR A 193 -24.11 13.04 -10.37
N THR A 194 -23.04 13.75 -10.73
CA THR A 194 -23.10 14.82 -11.73
C THR A 194 -22.49 14.39 -13.07
N SER A 195 -21.80 13.25 -13.07
CA SER A 195 -21.12 12.68 -14.22
C SER A 195 -21.30 11.16 -14.26
N PRO A 196 -21.30 10.52 -15.46
CA PRO A 196 -21.23 9.07 -15.56
C PRO A 196 -19.88 8.50 -15.11
N TYR A 197 -18.87 9.34 -14.90
CA TYR A 197 -17.51 8.93 -14.55
C TYR A 197 -17.10 9.47 -13.20
N ALA A 198 -16.28 8.70 -12.47
CA ALA A 198 -15.68 9.16 -11.22
C ALA A 198 -14.20 8.79 -11.09
N TYR A 199 -13.41 9.72 -10.59
CA TYR A 199 -12.13 9.44 -9.95
C TYR A 199 -12.37 9.06 -8.51
N VAL A 200 -11.83 7.92 -8.07
CA VAL A 200 -11.97 7.44 -6.70
C VAL A 200 -10.61 7.41 -6.04
N LEU A 201 -10.39 8.31 -5.09
CA LEU A 201 -9.19 8.38 -4.29
C LEU A 201 -9.41 7.75 -2.93
N MET A 202 -8.42 7.04 -2.42
CA MET A 202 -8.61 6.17 -1.28
C MET A 202 -7.53 6.37 -0.22
N CYS A 203 -7.95 6.52 1.04
CA CYS A 203 -7.04 6.61 2.18
C CYS A 203 -7.44 5.63 3.30
N TRP A 204 -6.51 4.73 3.62
CA TRP A 204 -6.70 3.63 4.58
C TRP A 204 -6.20 3.96 5.97
N SER A 205 -6.75 3.24 6.96
CA SER A 205 -6.29 3.23 8.36
C SER A 205 -6.11 4.64 8.92
N VAL A 206 -7.08 5.51 8.63
CA VAL A 206 -7.05 6.91 9.05
C VAL A 206 -7.23 6.98 10.56
N ASN A 207 -6.23 7.51 11.24
CA ASN A 207 -6.32 7.82 12.65
C ASN A 207 -6.32 9.34 12.83
N PRO A 208 -7.48 9.97 13.10
CA PRO A 208 -7.58 11.41 13.31
C PRO A 208 -6.64 11.96 14.41
N ARG A 209 -6.25 11.14 15.39
CA ARG A 209 -5.30 11.53 16.45
C ARG A 209 -3.84 11.56 15.97
N LYS A 210 -3.55 11.02 14.79
CA LYS A 210 -2.22 10.99 14.16
C LYS A 210 -2.29 11.71 12.82
N SER A 211 -2.56 13.01 12.84
CA SER A 211 -2.72 13.85 11.62
C SER A 211 -1.63 13.63 10.56
N TYR A 212 -0.37 13.51 10.98
CA TYR A 212 0.79 13.26 10.11
C TYR A 212 0.68 11.96 9.28
N SER A 213 -0.14 10.98 9.68
CA SER A 213 -0.24 9.70 8.98
C SER A 213 -1.17 9.75 7.77
N TYR A 214 -2.09 10.72 7.69
CA TYR A 214 -3.12 10.76 6.65
C TYR A 214 -3.29 12.12 5.96
N ARG A 215 -2.97 13.25 6.61
CA ARG A 215 -3.20 14.58 6.01
C ARG A 215 -2.39 14.86 4.75
N GLY A 216 -1.24 14.20 4.59
CA GLY A 216 -0.52 14.22 3.31
C GLY A 216 -1.33 13.65 2.13
N TYR A 217 -2.12 12.61 2.38
CA TYR A 217 -3.06 12.07 1.39
C TYR A 217 -4.20 13.04 1.10
N ILE A 218 -4.74 13.71 2.13
CA ILE A 218 -5.78 14.75 1.95
C ILE A 218 -5.25 15.90 1.10
N ALA A 219 -4.04 16.39 1.38
CA ALA A 219 -3.37 17.39 0.57
C ALA A 219 -3.24 16.94 -0.89
N ASN A 220 -2.81 15.69 -1.12
CA ASN A 220 -2.69 15.14 -2.47
C ASN A 220 -4.05 14.96 -3.18
N MET A 221 -5.12 14.62 -2.46
CA MET A 221 -6.48 14.57 -3.00
C MET A 221 -6.98 15.96 -3.44
N ALA A 222 -6.74 17.00 -2.63
CA ALA A 222 -7.07 18.36 -2.99
C ALA A 222 -6.28 18.84 -4.22
N ILE A 223 -4.97 18.58 -4.26
CA ILE A 223 -4.11 18.88 -5.42
C ILE A 223 -4.60 18.14 -6.67
N THR A 224 -4.92 16.85 -6.55
CA THR A 224 -5.49 16.06 -7.65
C THR A 224 -6.76 16.70 -8.19
N ALA A 225 -7.68 17.12 -7.31
CA ALA A 225 -8.89 17.82 -7.73
C ALA A 225 -8.61 19.14 -8.45
N LYS A 226 -7.63 19.93 -7.98
CA LYS A 226 -7.21 21.16 -8.65
C LYS A 226 -6.66 20.87 -10.06
N ILE A 227 -5.77 19.90 -10.20
CA ILE A 227 -5.18 19.52 -11.50
C ILE A 227 -6.27 19.09 -12.48
N LEU A 228 -7.07 18.09 -12.09
CA LEU A 228 -8.10 17.52 -12.97
C LEU A 228 -9.05 18.62 -13.47
N ARG A 229 -9.56 19.47 -12.59
CA ARG A 229 -10.49 20.55 -12.97
C ARG A 229 -9.85 21.66 -13.78
N THR A 230 -8.63 22.07 -13.42
CA THR A 230 -7.89 23.08 -14.20
C THR A 230 -7.68 22.61 -15.64
N HIS A 231 -7.55 21.29 -15.85
CA HIS A 231 -7.43 20.68 -17.16
C HIS A 231 -8.77 20.22 -17.77
N GLY A 232 -9.89 20.68 -17.22
CA GLY A 232 -11.22 20.52 -17.82
C GLY A 232 -11.88 19.17 -17.58
N SER A 233 -11.43 18.41 -16.58
CA SER A 233 -12.12 17.17 -16.16
C SER A 233 -13.55 17.48 -15.72
N THR A 234 -14.50 16.68 -16.19
CA THR A 234 -15.91 16.75 -15.78
C THR A 234 -16.36 15.55 -14.95
N ALA A 235 -15.47 14.59 -14.68
CA ALA A 235 -15.78 13.47 -13.80
C ALA A 235 -15.97 13.89 -12.34
N ASP A 236 -16.82 13.16 -11.62
CA ASP A 236 -16.96 13.32 -10.16
C ASP A 236 -15.65 12.91 -9.48
N ILE A 237 -15.32 13.55 -8.35
CA ILE A 237 -14.16 13.18 -7.53
C ILE A 237 -14.66 12.69 -6.18
N VAL A 238 -14.34 11.45 -5.86
CA VAL A 238 -14.81 10.77 -4.65
C VAL A 238 -13.60 10.39 -3.80
N ALA A 239 -13.51 10.92 -2.58
CA ALA A 239 -12.57 10.48 -1.57
C ALA A 239 -13.22 9.44 -0.66
N VAL A 240 -12.65 8.24 -0.63
CA VAL A 240 -13.09 7.13 0.20
C VAL A 240 -12.11 6.95 1.35
N PHE A 241 -12.63 6.99 2.57
CA PHE A 241 -11.87 6.85 3.79
C PHE A 241 -12.26 5.60 4.54
N ARG A 242 -11.25 4.95 5.11
CA ARG A 242 -11.45 3.94 6.15
C ARG A 242 -10.72 4.39 7.40
N LEU A 243 -11.50 4.68 8.45
CA LEU A 243 -10.94 5.01 9.75
C LEU A 243 -10.36 3.76 10.40
N ASP A 244 -9.28 3.95 11.15
CA ASP A 244 -8.63 2.90 11.92
C ASP A 244 -9.59 2.35 12.99
N ASN A 245 -9.63 1.03 13.18
CA ASN A 245 -10.53 0.41 14.16
C ASN A 245 -10.23 0.83 15.62
N SER A 246 -9.08 1.44 15.90
CA SER A 246 -8.73 1.97 17.23
C SER A 246 -9.35 3.34 17.52
N VAL A 247 -9.98 4.00 16.54
CA VAL A 247 -10.58 5.31 16.74
C VAL A 247 -12.09 5.21 16.93
N ILE A 248 -12.60 5.98 17.88
CA ILE A 248 -14.03 6.08 18.21
C ILE A 248 -14.77 6.95 17.17
N HIS A 249 -14.04 7.68 16.34
CA HIS A 249 -14.62 8.54 15.32
C HIS A 249 -15.18 7.72 14.16
N GLU A 250 -16.32 8.14 13.63
CA GLU A 250 -16.94 7.57 12.43
C GLU A 250 -16.57 8.36 11.17
N THR A 251 -16.10 9.59 11.32
CA THR A 251 -15.78 10.54 10.25
C THR A 251 -14.45 11.25 10.48
N LEU A 252 -13.95 11.95 9.45
CA LEU A 252 -12.76 12.80 9.58
C LEU A 252 -13.04 14.01 10.49
N PRO A 253 -11.99 14.67 11.01
CA PRO A 253 -12.15 16.00 11.58
C PRO A 253 -12.85 16.96 10.61
N GLN A 254 -13.67 17.85 11.14
CA GLN A 254 -14.52 18.73 10.34
C GLN A 254 -13.70 19.63 9.41
N GLU A 255 -12.54 20.10 9.86
CA GLU A 255 -11.62 20.91 9.05
C GLU A 255 -11.11 20.16 7.81
N ASP A 256 -10.82 18.86 7.95
CA ASP A 256 -10.35 18.03 6.86
C ASP A 256 -11.49 17.74 5.86
N GLU A 257 -12.71 17.50 6.36
CA GLU A 257 -13.88 17.38 5.48
C GLU A 257 -14.22 18.69 4.76
N ASN A 258 -14.12 19.82 5.45
CA ASN A 258 -14.41 21.14 4.87
C ASN A 258 -13.47 21.45 3.72
N LEU A 259 -12.17 21.16 3.87
CA LEU A 259 -11.19 21.33 2.81
C LEU A 259 -11.53 20.48 1.57
N LEU A 260 -11.88 19.20 1.77
CA LEU A 260 -12.27 18.33 0.66
C LEU A 260 -13.57 18.79 -0.01
N ARG A 261 -14.58 19.21 0.77
CA ARG A 261 -15.85 19.75 0.24
C ARG A 261 -15.68 21.07 -0.48
N ALA A 262 -14.80 21.95 -0.02
CA ALA A 262 -14.47 23.19 -0.72
C ALA A 262 -13.84 22.90 -2.09
N MET A 263 -13.12 21.80 -2.18
CA MET A 263 -12.65 21.22 -3.44
C MET A 263 -13.72 20.36 -4.13
N ASN A 264 -15.01 20.50 -3.85
CA ASN A 264 -16.11 19.71 -4.44
C ASN A 264 -15.79 18.20 -4.56
N ILE A 265 -15.12 17.64 -3.55
CA ILE A 265 -14.82 16.21 -3.44
C ILE A 265 -15.93 15.56 -2.60
N SER A 266 -16.56 14.54 -3.15
CA SER A 266 -17.52 13.71 -2.42
C SER A 266 -16.81 12.82 -1.41
N ILE A 267 -17.21 12.87 -0.15
CA ILE A 267 -16.57 12.08 0.92
C ILE A 267 -17.41 10.84 1.19
N ARG A 268 -16.76 9.67 1.24
CA ARG A 268 -17.40 8.39 1.61
C ARG A 268 -16.58 7.68 2.67
N TYR A 269 -17.29 6.98 3.55
CA TYR A 269 -16.71 6.19 4.62
C TYR A 269 -17.00 4.71 4.41
N LEU A 270 -15.96 3.90 4.46
CA LEU A 270 -16.10 2.46 4.55
C LEU A 270 -16.34 2.06 6.01
N PRO A 271 -17.18 1.03 6.27
CA PRO A 271 -17.43 0.58 7.63
C PRO A 271 -16.13 0.11 8.29
N GLN A 272 -16.02 0.38 9.59
CA GLN A 272 -14.99 -0.25 10.41
C GLN A 272 -15.23 -1.77 10.46
N GLU A 273 -14.16 -2.56 10.43
CA GLU A 273 -14.28 -4.01 10.50
C GLU A 273 -14.21 -4.50 11.94
N THR A 274 -14.74 -5.70 12.18
CA THR A 274 -14.55 -6.39 13.46
C THR A 274 -13.06 -6.47 13.83
N PRO A 275 -12.71 -6.44 15.13
CA PRO A 275 -11.33 -6.22 15.59
C PRO A 275 -10.27 -7.25 15.17
N ASP A 276 -10.64 -8.38 14.56
CA ASP A 276 -9.75 -9.47 14.17
C ASP A 276 -8.55 -8.95 13.34
N PHE A 277 -7.37 -8.93 13.96
CA PHE A 277 -6.15 -8.35 13.41
C PHE A 277 -5.72 -8.97 12.09
N SER A 278 -5.96 -10.28 11.96
CA SER A 278 -5.63 -11.04 10.76
C SER A 278 -6.43 -10.54 9.55
N ARG A 279 -7.72 -10.24 9.77
CA ARG A 279 -8.60 -9.64 8.77
C ARG A 279 -8.18 -8.22 8.42
N ARG A 280 -7.66 -7.43 9.38
CA ARG A 280 -7.31 -6.02 9.15
C ARG A 280 -6.25 -5.84 8.06
N ARG A 281 -5.12 -6.57 8.11
CA ARG A 281 -4.06 -6.40 7.09
C ARG A 281 -4.50 -6.93 5.74
N TYR A 282 -5.17 -8.08 5.73
CA TYR A 282 -5.66 -8.68 4.51
C TYR A 282 -6.67 -7.75 3.83
N SER A 283 -7.65 -7.25 4.57
CA SER A 283 -8.68 -6.38 4.03
C SER A 283 -8.16 -5.05 3.49
N MET A 284 -7.10 -4.48 4.07
CA MET A 284 -6.49 -3.23 3.58
C MET A 284 -6.15 -3.26 2.09
N PHE A 285 -5.65 -4.38 1.57
CA PHE A 285 -5.34 -4.50 0.14
C PHE A 285 -6.61 -4.54 -0.71
N PHE A 286 -7.66 -5.20 -0.21
CA PHE A 286 -8.84 -5.55 -1.02
C PHE A 286 -9.93 -4.50 -1.03
N HIS A 287 -9.94 -3.55 -0.11
CA HIS A 287 -10.99 -2.53 -0.10
C HIS A 287 -10.94 -1.59 -1.31
N LYS A 288 -9.84 -1.56 -2.08
CA LYS A 288 -9.79 -0.90 -3.39
C LYS A 288 -10.87 -1.43 -4.36
N PHE A 289 -11.26 -2.69 -4.19
CA PHE A 289 -12.34 -3.33 -4.97
C PHE A 289 -13.73 -2.79 -4.63
N TYR A 290 -13.87 -1.89 -3.64
CA TYR A 290 -15.06 -1.06 -3.48
C TYR A 290 -15.46 -0.35 -4.78
N ALA A 291 -14.49 0.02 -5.63
CA ALA A 291 -14.73 0.63 -6.93
C ALA A 291 -15.67 -0.20 -7.84
N PHE A 292 -15.61 -1.54 -7.79
CA PHE A 292 -16.52 -2.40 -8.56
C PHE A 292 -17.97 -2.30 -8.09
N GLY A 293 -18.22 -1.89 -6.84
CA GLY A 293 -19.55 -1.72 -6.28
C GLY A 293 -20.18 -0.36 -6.55
N MET A 294 -19.46 0.60 -7.14
CA MET A 294 -19.94 1.96 -7.37
C MET A 294 -20.80 2.07 -8.63
N THR A 295 -21.88 1.27 -8.67
CA THR A 295 -22.78 1.06 -9.82
C THR A 295 -23.59 2.28 -10.24
N GLU A 296 -23.51 3.38 -9.49
CA GLU A 296 -24.03 4.68 -9.90
C GLU A 296 -23.16 5.37 -10.98
N TYR A 297 -21.94 4.88 -11.23
CA TYR A 297 -21.06 5.34 -12.30
C TYR A 297 -20.92 4.28 -13.40
N ARG A 298 -20.79 4.72 -14.65
CA ARG A 298 -20.49 3.87 -15.81
C ARG A 298 -19.04 3.41 -15.82
N ARG A 299 -18.12 4.30 -15.41
CA ARG A 299 -16.68 3.99 -15.25
C ARG A 299 -16.16 4.63 -13.97
N VAL A 300 -15.31 3.89 -13.27
CA VAL A 300 -14.58 4.39 -12.10
C VAL A 300 -13.10 4.27 -12.36
N PHE A 301 -12.38 5.39 -12.26
CA PHE A 301 -10.92 5.41 -12.26
C PHE A 301 -10.45 5.49 -10.81
N PHE A 302 -10.07 4.32 -10.28
CA PHE A 302 -9.46 4.23 -8.96
C PHE A 302 -8.04 4.80 -9.00
N LEU A 303 -7.68 5.60 -7.99
CA LEU A 303 -6.35 6.12 -7.73
C LEU A 303 -6.04 5.92 -6.24
N ASP A 304 -4.88 5.38 -5.90
CA ASP A 304 -4.39 5.44 -4.53
C ASP A 304 -4.26 6.90 -4.10
N GLY A 305 -4.47 7.20 -2.82
CA GLY A 305 -4.38 8.57 -2.33
C GLY A 305 -2.99 9.20 -2.47
N ASP A 306 -1.96 8.42 -2.81
CA ASP A 306 -0.60 8.86 -3.11
C ASP A 306 -0.28 8.88 -4.62
N ILE A 307 -1.30 8.75 -5.48
CA ILE A 307 -1.21 9.03 -6.91
C ILE A 307 -1.61 10.48 -7.18
N MET A 308 -0.85 11.19 -8.01
CA MET A 308 -1.14 12.56 -8.44
C MET A 308 -1.20 12.61 -9.97
N PRO A 309 -2.37 12.83 -10.58
CA PRO A 309 -2.46 13.12 -12.01
C PRO A 309 -1.61 14.34 -12.37
N MET A 310 -1.07 14.35 -13.58
CA MET A 310 -0.29 15.46 -14.15
C MET A 310 -1.09 16.24 -15.20
N THR A 311 -2.33 15.83 -15.46
CA THR A 311 -3.21 16.37 -16.50
C THR A 311 -4.63 15.83 -16.32
N ASN A 312 -5.55 16.19 -17.23
CA ASN A 312 -6.87 15.58 -17.33
C ASN A 312 -6.75 14.16 -17.88
N LEU A 313 -7.33 13.19 -17.16
CA LEU A 313 -7.32 11.78 -17.50
C LEU A 313 -8.66 11.30 -18.08
N ASP A 314 -9.61 12.19 -18.37
CA ASP A 314 -10.96 11.84 -18.83
C ASP A 314 -10.94 11.07 -20.17
N TYR A 315 -9.89 11.25 -20.96
CA TYR A 315 -9.68 10.47 -22.17
C TYR A 315 -9.62 8.96 -21.88
N MET A 316 -9.15 8.55 -20.71
CA MET A 316 -9.12 7.14 -20.32
C MET A 316 -10.53 6.59 -20.12
N PHE A 317 -11.47 7.41 -19.61
CA PHE A 317 -12.88 7.04 -19.57
C PHE A 317 -13.42 6.89 -20.99
N GLN A 318 -13.27 7.94 -21.81
CA GLN A 318 -13.80 7.99 -23.17
C GLN A 318 -13.33 6.79 -24.02
N LEU A 319 -12.05 6.44 -23.94
CA LEU A 319 -11.47 5.31 -24.67
C LEU A 319 -11.96 3.94 -24.16
N SER A 320 -12.39 3.84 -22.90
CA SER A 320 -12.98 2.63 -22.30
C SER A 320 -14.50 2.56 -22.40
N ASP A 321 -15.13 3.66 -22.82
CA ASP A 321 -16.58 3.80 -22.96
C ASP A 321 -17.06 3.57 -24.40
N ASP A 322 -16.11 3.49 -25.35
CA ASP A 322 -16.34 3.06 -26.71
C ASP A 322 -16.60 1.54 -26.73
N ASP A 323 -17.83 1.15 -27.06
CA ASP A 323 -18.25 -0.25 -27.17
C ASP A 323 -18.12 -0.76 -28.63
N GLY A 324 -17.54 0.03 -29.53
CA GLY A 324 -17.37 -0.31 -30.93
C GLY A 324 -16.33 -1.42 -31.17
N PRO A 325 -16.36 -2.09 -32.34
CA PRO A 325 -15.36 -3.10 -32.71
C PRO A 325 -13.93 -2.52 -32.82
N ASN A 326 -13.82 -1.20 -32.94
CA ASN A 326 -12.56 -0.48 -33.03
C ASN A 326 -12.11 0.13 -31.69
N ALA A 327 -12.85 -0.11 -30.60
CA ALA A 327 -12.57 0.42 -29.28
C ALA A 327 -11.08 0.25 -28.94
N MET A 328 -10.50 1.34 -28.43
CA MET A 328 -9.10 1.31 -28.01
C MET A 328 -8.99 0.53 -26.70
N PHE A 329 -9.83 0.86 -25.73
CA PHE A 329 -9.87 0.16 -24.45
C PHE A 329 -11.15 -0.63 -24.27
N LYS A 330 -11.06 -1.68 -23.46
CA LYS A 330 -12.19 -2.40 -22.89
C LYS A 330 -12.71 -1.65 -21.66
N PRO A 331 -13.92 -1.99 -21.17
CA PRO A 331 -14.51 -1.37 -19.99
C PRO A 331 -13.66 -1.41 -18.71
N ASN A 332 -12.79 -2.41 -18.58
CA ASN A 332 -11.80 -2.49 -17.50
C ASN A 332 -10.41 -2.23 -18.06
N VAL A 333 -9.63 -1.39 -17.40
CA VAL A 333 -8.27 -1.02 -17.81
C VAL A 333 -7.32 -1.18 -16.64
N ILE A 334 -6.32 -2.03 -16.81
CA ILE A 334 -5.22 -2.22 -15.86
C ILE A 334 -3.92 -1.74 -16.51
N ILE A 335 -3.01 -1.21 -15.70
CA ILE A 335 -1.72 -0.74 -16.18
C ILE A 335 -0.63 -1.59 -15.54
N ALA A 336 0.23 -2.18 -16.36
CA ALA A 336 1.33 -2.98 -15.89
C ALA A 336 2.34 -2.10 -15.15
N GLY A 337 2.79 -2.55 -13.98
CA GLY A 337 3.91 -1.91 -13.29
C GLY A 337 5.25 -2.43 -13.78
N ILE A 338 6.28 -2.21 -12.97
CA ILE A 338 7.63 -2.69 -13.29
C ILE A 338 7.69 -4.21 -13.13
N MET A 339 7.17 -4.71 -12.01
CA MET A 339 7.32 -6.10 -11.58
C MET A 339 5.98 -6.84 -11.45
N GLU A 340 4.88 -6.16 -11.73
CA GLU A 340 3.52 -6.65 -11.64
C GLU A 340 2.79 -6.45 -12.98
N PRO A 341 1.97 -7.43 -13.42
CA PRO A 341 1.16 -7.30 -14.62
C PRO A 341 0.03 -6.26 -14.43
N CYS A 342 -0.33 -5.98 -13.17
CA CYS A 342 -1.40 -5.07 -12.79
C CYS A 342 -0.97 -4.27 -11.56
N ASN A 343 -0.69 -2.98 -11.74
CA ASN A 343 -0.53 -2.06 -10.64
C ASN A 343 -1.91 -1.62 -10.15
N THR A 344 -2.24 -1.94 -8.89
CA THR A 344 -3.53 -1.59 -8.28
C THR A 344 -3.54 -0.22 -7.61
N GLY A 345 -2.49 0.56 -7.79
CA GLY A 345 -2.48 1.97 -7.42
C GLY A 345 -3.35 2.81 -8.33
N PHE A 346 -3.60 2.39 -9.57
CA PHE A 346 -4.39 3.17 -10.52
C PHE A 346 -4.96 2.29 -11.64
N PHE A 347 -6.28 2.28 -11.80
CA PHE A 347 -6.97 1.44 -12.77
C PHE A 347 -8.40 1.92 -13.06
N ILE A 348 -8.98 1.48 -14.18
CA ILE A 348 -10.39 1.74 -14.53
C ILE A 348 -11.19 0.44 -14.45
N VAL A 349 -12.39 0.53 -13.90
CA VAL A 349 -13.36 -0.57 -13.90
C VAL A 349 -14.72 -0.12 -14.41
N GLU A 350 -15.45 -1.08 -14.95
CA GLU A 350 -16.90 -1.01 -15.12
C GLU A 350 -17.56 -1.56 -13.85
N PRO A 351 -18.17 -0.70 -13.01
CA PRO A 351 -18.77 -1.15 -11.77
C PRO A 351 -20.02 -2.00 -12.04
N THR A 352 -20.05 -3.21 -11.49
CA THR A 352 -21.21 -4.10 -11.53
C THR A 352 -21.34 -4.82 -10.19
N LYS A 353 -22.59 -5.10 -9.76
CA LYS A 353 -22.82 -5.86 -8.53
C LYS A 353 -22.21 -7.25 -8.64
N GLU A 354 -22.26 -7.83 -9.83
CA GLU A 354 -21.73 -9.15 -10.17
C GLU A 354 -20.21 -9.21 -10.00
N ALA A 355 -19.47 -8.23 -10.55
CA ALA A 355 -18.02 -8.15 -10.41
C ALA A 355 -17.60 -7.87 -8.95
N TYR A 356 -18.31 -6.96 -8.27
CA TYR A 356 -18.08 -6.69 -6.85
C TYR A 356 -18.27 -7.94 -6.00
N ASN A 357 -19.39 -8.66 -6.19
CA ASN A 357 -19.67 -9.89 -5.46
C ASN A 357 -18.64 -10.99 -5.77
N HIS A 358 -18.17 -11.11 -7.02
CA HIS A 358 -17.08 -12.03 -7.37
C HIS A 358 -15.79 -11.69 -6.63
N ALA A 359 -15.39 -10.42 -6.62
CA ALA A 359 -14.23 -9.97 -5.86
C ALA A 359 -14.36 -10.36 -4.38
N GLN A 360 -15.49 -10.03 -3.74
CA GLN A 360 -15.75 -10.38 -2.34
C GLN A 360 -15.72 -11.89 -2.10
N ASN A 361 -16.26 -12.69 -3.02
CA ASN A 361 -16.22 -14.15 -2.93
C ASN A 361 -14.80 -14.71 -3.01
N LEU A 362 -13.98 -14.22 -3.94
CA LEU A 362 -12.57 -14.64 -4.07
C LEU A 362 -11.76 -14.25 -2.83
N ILE A 363 -11.97 -13.04 -2.31
CA ILE A 363 -11.34 -12.56 -1.07
C ILE A 363 -11.69 -13.50 0.09
N ARG A 364 -12.98 -13.84 0.24
CA ARG A 364 -13.48 -14.75 1.28
C ARG A 364 -12.96 -16.18 1.11
N ALA A 365 -12.94 -16.69 -0.11
CA ALA A 365 -12.47 -18.03 -0.42
C ALA A 365 -10.97 -18.17 -0.11
N ASN A 366 -10.15 -17.25 -0.63
CA ASN A 366 -8.72 -17.23 -0.38
C ASN A 366 -8.41 -17.05 1.11
N TRP A 367 -9.19 -16.24 1.83
CA TRP A 367 -9.09 -16.14 3.29
C TRP A 367 -9.36 -17.47 4.00
N ALA A 368 -10.45 -18.15 3.64
CA ALA A 368 -10.83 -19.42 4.25
C ALA A 368 -9.79 -20.53 3.98
N THR A 369 -9.15 -20.51 2.82
CA THR A 369 -8.13 -21.49 2.45
C THR A 369 -6.74 -21.17 3.00
N ALA A 370 -6.34 -19.89 3.02
CA ALA A 370 -5.02 -19.46 3.47
C ALA A 370 -4.89 -19.49 5.01
N GLY A 371 -5.96 -19.18 5.75
CA GLY A 371 -5.85 -18.94 7.18
C GLY A 371 -4.76 -17.91 7.51
N LEU A 372 -4.30 -17.88 8.77
CA LEU A 372 -3.23 -16.98 9.20
C LEU A 372 -1.82 -17.42 8.76
N LEU A 373 -1.65 -18.64 8.22
CA LEU A 373 -0.34 -19.30 8.13
C LEU A 373 -0.08 -20.11 6.84
N LYS A 374 -1.04 -20.33 5.94
CA LYS A 374 -0.72 -21.03 4.68
C LYS A 374 -0.18 -20.03 3.67
N GLU A 375 0.94 -20.42 3.11
CA GLU A 375 1.57 -19.71 1.99
C GLU A 375 0.60 -19.69 0.80
N PHE A 376 0.53 -18.54 0.12
CA PHE A 376 -0.21 -18.42 -1.12
C PHE A 376 0.36 -19.39 -2.15
N ASP A 377 -0.49 -20.21 -2.75
CA ASP A 377 -0.08 -21.20 -3.73
C ASP A 377 0.32 -20.48 -5.03
N MET A 378 1.61 -20.26 -5.26
CA MET A 378 2.09 -19.57 -6.45
C MET A 378 1.81 -20.36 -7.75
N GLN A 379 1.51 -21.65 -7.68
CA GLN A 379 1.20 -22.45 -8.86
C GLN A 379 -0.27 -22.28 -9.27
N ASN A 380 -1.18 -22.36 -8.30
CA ASN A 380 -2.63 -22.24 -8.55
C ASN A 380 -3.14 -20.79 -8.47
N GLY A 381 -2.44 -19.93 -7.73
CA GLY A 381 -2.78 -18.54 -7.47
C GLY A 381 -4.20 -18.36 -6.94
N TRP A 382 -4.94 -17.47 -7.61
CA TRP A 382 -6.33 -17.15 -7.31
C TRP A 382 -7.33 -18.19 -7.86
N GLY A 383 -6.90 -19.44 -8.06
CA GLY A 383 -7.72 -20.51 -8.65
C GLY A 383 -7.56 -20.66 -10.17
N HIS A 384 -6.51 -20.06 -10.74
CA HIS A 384 -6.19 -20.14 -12.17
C HIS A 384 -4.70 -20.44 -12.35
N PRO A 385 -4.30 -21.72 -12.50
CA PRO A 385 -2.92 -22.05 -12.84
C PRO A 385 -2.62 -21.66 -14.28
N PHE A 386 -1.44 -21.08 -14.52
CA PHE A 386 -0.97 -20.82 -15.88
C PHE A 386 -0.60 -22.14 -16.55
N VAL A 387 -1.32 -22.51 -17.60
CA VAL A 387 -1.13 -23.76 -18.36
C VAL A 387 -1.09 -23.49 -19.86
N ASN A 388 -0.46 -24.37 -20.63
CA ASN A 388 -0.53 -24.40 -22.10
C ASN A 388 -0.26 -23.05 -22.80
N GLY A 389 0.83 -22.37 -22.44
CA GLY A 389 1.23 -21.11 -23.07
C GLY A 389 0.58 -19.85 -22.48
N ASP A 390 -0.35 -20.01 -21.52
CA ASP A 390 -0.80 -18.89 -20.68
C ASP A 390 0.36 -18.40 -19.81
N HIS A 391 0.44 -17.09 -19.66
CA HIS A 391 1.47 -16.40 -18.89
C HIS A 391 0.94 -15.04 -18.44
N TRP A 392 1.57 -14.49 -17.41
CA TRP A 392 1.49 -13.07 -17.12
C TRP A 392 2.69 -12.35 -17.75
N GLU A 393 2.52 -11.07 -18.02
CA GLU A 393 3.57 -10.18 -18.51
C GLU A 393 3.51 -8.87 -17.71
N ASN A 394 4.68 -8.31 -17.38
CA ASN A 394 4.83 -6.95 -16.86
C ASN A 394 5.80 -6.16 -17.78
N ASN A 395 6.27 -4.98 -17.36
CA ASN A 395 7.19 -4.19 -18.19
C ASN A 395 8.61 -4.77 -18.28
N LEU A 396 9.02 -5.71 -17.43
CA LEU A 396 10.36 -6.29 -17.42
C LEU A 396 10.41 -7.73 -17.94
N GLU A 397 9.41 -8.53 -17.61
CA GLU A 397 9.46 -9.98 -17.75
C GLU A 397 8.07 -10.61 -17.93
N THR A 398 8.09 -11.89 -18.28
CA THR A 398 6.93 -12.77 -18.40
C THR A 398 7.10 -13.95 -17.46
N GLY A 399 6.02 -14.45 -16.87
CA GLY A 399 6.08 -15.62 -16.00
C GLY A 399 4.86 -16.52 -16.10
N VAL A 400 5.01 -17.74 -15.56
CA VAL A 400 4.01 -18.82 -15.63
C VAL A 400 3.60 -19.31 -14.23
N LYS A 401 3.83 -18.49 -13.22
CA LYS A 401 3.45 -18.70 -11.81
C LYS A 401 2.98 -17.39 -11.22
N TRP A 402 2.19 -17.41 -10.15
CA TRP A 402 1.75 -16.19 -9.47
C TRP A 402 2.84 -15.60 -8.54
N ASP A 403 4.09 -15.62 -8.99
CA ASP A 403 5.29 -15.20 -8.27
C ASP A 403 5.76 -13.78 -8.62
N PHE A 404 5.00 -13.04 -9.44
CA PHE A 404 5.20 -11.62 -9.68
C PHE A 404 4.96 -10.77 -8.41
N MET A 405 5.40 -9.50 -8.44
CA MET A 405 5.31 -8.61 -7.28
C MET A 405 3.85 -8.49 -6.80
N ASN A 406 3.65 -8.88 -5.54
CA ASN A 406 2.35 -8.96 -4.89
C ASN A 406 1.27 -9.76 -5.65
N GLY A 407 1.65 -10.84 -6.34
CA GLY A 407 0.71 -11.78 -6.96
C GLY A 407 -0.26 -12.45 -5.97
N TRP A 408 0.09 -12.46 -4.68
CA TRP A 408 -0.74 -12.95 -3.58
C TRP A 408 -1.69 -11.90 -2.96
N SER A 409 -1.61 -10.63 -3.38
CA SER A 409 -2.44 -9.53 -2.83
C SER A 409 -3.41 -8.96 -3.87
N ASP A 410 -3.89 -7.74 -3.64
CA ASP A 410 -4.69 -6.94 -4.57
C ASP A 410 -4.18 -6.96 -6.01
N GLN A 411 -2.87 -6.85 -6.27
CA GLN A 411 -2.34 -6.85 -7.65
C GLN A 411 -2.68 -8.15 -8.38
N GLY A 412 -2.47 -9.30 -7.72
CA GLY A 412 -2.84 -10.58 -8.29
C GLY A 412 -4.34 -10.79 -8.39
N LEU A 413 -5.10 -10.41 -7.36
CA LEU A 413 -6.56 -10.55 -7.41
C LEU A 413 -7.16 -9.70 -8.53
N HIS A 414 -6.71 -8.45 -8.70
CA HIS A 414 -7.25 -7.58 -9.73
C HIS A 414 -6.95 -8.11 -11.14
N TYR A 415 -5.70 -8.58 -11.34
CA TYR A 415 -5.30 -9.24 -12.58
C TYR A 415 -6.17 -10.47 -12.86
N HIS A 416 -6.37 -11.32 -11.85
CA HIS A 416 -7.21 -12.51 -11.97
C HIS A 416 -8.66 -12.17 -12.33
N LEU A 417 -9.25 -11.25 -11.57
CA LEU A 417 -10.64 -10.83 -11.72
C LEU A 417 -10.89 -10.28 -13.12
N THR A 418 -10.05 -9.36 -13.59
CA THR A 418 -10.29 -8.69 -14.88
C THR A 418 -9.93 -9.56 -16.09
N LYS A 419 -8.80 -10.27 -16.05
CA LYS A 419 -8.31 -11.08 -17.19
C LYS A 419 -9.00 -12.45 -17.30
N TYR A 420 -9.22 -13.15 -16.19
CA TYR A 420 -9.66 -14.54 -16.22
C TYR A 420 -11.13 -14.75 -15.82
N VAL A 421 -11.65 -13.93 -14.89
CA VAL A 421 -13.07 -14.04 -14.48
C VAL A 421 -13.96 -13.23 -15.41
N MET A 422 -13.67 -11.93 -15.56
CA MET A 422 -14.47 -11.02 -16.39
C MET A 422 -14.12 -11.15 -17.86
N GLN A 423 -12.84 -11.42 -18.19
CA GLN A 423 -12.35 -11.63 -19.55
C GLN A 423 -12.69 -10.46 -20.47
N ASN A 424 -12.60 -9.24 -19.94
CA ASN A 424 -12.97 -8.02 -20.64
C ASN A 424 -12.10 -6.87 -20.13
N VAL A 425 -10.82 -6.88 -20.52
CA VAL A 425 -9.81 -5.98 -19.95
C VAL A 425 -8.80 -5.52 -20.98
N THR A 426 -8.44 -4.24 -20.90
CA THR A 426 -7.24 -3.70 -21.53
C THR A 426 -6.10 -3.70 -20.53
N GLN A 427 -4.98 -4.29 -20.91
CA GLN A 427 -3.73 -4.22 -20.18
C GLN A 427 -2.76 -3.29 -20.93
N ILE A 428 -2.41 -2.18 -20.28
CA ILE A 428 -1.47 -1.20 -20.84
C ILE A 428 -0.07 -1.49 -20.33
N PHE A 429 0.86 -1.61 -21.25
CA PHE A 429 2.30 -1.69 -21.02
C PHE A 429 2.98 -0.45 -21.58
N SER A 430 4.22 -0.21 -21.19
CA SER A 430 5.02 0.89 -21.76
C SER A 430 5.33 0.73 -23.26
N ARG A 431 5.21 -0.50 -23.79
CA ARG A 431 5.54 -0.85 -25.19
C ARG A 431 4.37 -1.34 -26.04
N LYS A 432 3.21 -1.58 -25.43
CA LYS A 432 2.01 -2.07 -26.12
C LYS A 432 0.76 -1.89 -25.28
N ILE A 433 -0.39 -1.89 -25.92
CA ILE A 433 -1.70 -1.98 -25.29
C ILE A 433 -2.31 -3.29 -25.77
N VAL A 434 -2.83 -4.11 -24.86
CA VAL A 434 -3.37 -5.43 -25.17
C VAL A 434 -4.81 -5.51 -24.68
N ASN A 435 -5.74 -5.84 -25.57
CA ASN A 435 -7.12 -6.13 -25.21
C ASN A 435 -7.30 -7.64 -25.08
N TRP A 436 -7.77 -8.06 -23.91
CA TRP A 436 -8.10 -9.43 -23.59
C TRP A 436 -9.62 -9.60 -23.58
N GLY A 437 -10.06 -10.72 -24.14
CA GLY A 437 -11.46 -11.07 -24.31
C GLY A 437 -11.76 -12.51 -23.97
N ARG A 438 -13.01 -12.92 -24.23
CA ARG A 438 -13.50 -14.28 -24.04
C ARG A 438 -13.67 -14.99 -25.38
N ALA A 439 -12.99 -16.12 -25.57
CA ALA A 439 -13.22 -17.00 -26.70
C ALA A 439 -14.55 -17.76 -26.57
N SER A 440 -14.99 -18.37 -27.68
CA SER A 440 -16.23 -19.15 -27.75
C SER A 440 -16.26 -20.35 -26.80
N ASN A 441 -15.10 -20.93 -26.47
CA ASN A 441 -14.94 -22.02 -25.50
C ASN A 441 -14.87 -21.51 -24.04
N GLY A 442 -14.97 -20.19 -23.82
CA GLY A 442 -14.86 -19.56 -22.51
C GLY A 442 -13.43 -19.31 -22.01
N SER A 443 -12.37 -19.62 -22.78
CA SER A 443 -11.00 -19.26 -22.39
C SER A 443 -10.70 -17.79 -22.66
N THR A 444 -9.75 -17.23 -21.92
CA THR A 444 -9.25 -15.88 -22.19
C THR A 444 -8.39 -15.88 -23.44
N ILE A 445 -8.58 -14.90 -24.32
CA ILE A 445 -7.78 -14.72 -25.54
C ILE A 445 -7.30 -13.29 -25.70
N GLU A 446 -6.16 -13.13 -26.36
CA GLU A 446 -5.69 -11.84 -26.84
C GLU A 446 -6.49 -11.48 -28.11
N GLU A 447 -7.25 -10.39 -28.06
CA GLU A 447 -8.10 -9.96 -29.18
C GLU A 447 -7.41 -8.92 -30.07
N LYS A 448 -6.64 -8.02 -29.46
CA LYS A 448 -6.00 -6.88 -30.14
C LYS A 448 -4.75 -6.47 -29.41
N VAL A 449 -3.67 -6.25 -30.17
CA VAL A 449 -2.42 -5.66 -29.69
C VAL A 449 -2.14 -4.39 -30.48
N ILE A 450 -1.92 -3.29 -29.75
CA ILE A 450 -1.53 -2.01 -30.32
C ILE A 450 -0.09 -1.73 -29.87
N PRO A 451 0.91 -1.82 -30.76
CA PRO A 451 2.29 -1.56 -30.40
C PRO A 451 2.53 -0.09 -30.06
N VAL A 452 3.45 0.18 -29.13
CA VAL A 452 3.94 1.50 -28.77
C VAL A 452 5.46 1.51 -28.94
N THR A 453 5.89 1.88 -30.15
CA THR A 453 7.31 1.82 -30.56
C THR A 453 8.12 3.02 -30.09
N SER A 454 7.47 4.16 -29.92
CA SER A 454 8.09 5.39 -29.43
C SER A 454 7.05 6.28 -28.75
N ARG A 455 7.52 7.34 -28.09
CA ARG A 455 6.62 8.38 -27.56
C ARG A 455 5.83 9.06 -28.67
N GLN A 456 6.46 9.25 -29.84
CA GLN A 456 5.85 9.91 -30.99
C GLN A 456 4.73 9.07 -31.60
N ASP A 457 4.88 7.74 -31.56
CA ASP A 457 3.96 6.76 -32.13
C ASP A 457 2.89 6.27 -31.14
N SER A 458 2.95 6.71 -29.88
CA SER A 458 1.96 6.29 -28.88
C SER A 458 0.55 6.71 -29.32
N PRO A 459 -0.40 5.77 -29.41
CA PRO A 459 -1.78 6.11 -29.77
C PRO A 459 -2.46 6.99 -28.72
N LEU A 460 -1.91 7.04 -27.50
CA LEU A 460 -2.41 7.85 -26.39
C LEU A 460 -1.84 9.27 -26.36
N ARG A 461 -0.82 9.56 -27.18
CA ARG A 461 -0.14 10.86 -27.20
C ARG A 461 -1.09 12.03 -27.49
N ASN A 462 -2.04 11.83 -28.41
CA ASN A 462 -2.96 12.88 -28.83
C ASN A 462 -4.04 13.18 -27.77
N TYR A 463 -4.17 12.33 -26.75
CA TYR A 463 -5.15 12.47 -25.69
C TYR A 463 -4.55 13.06 -24.40
N SER A 464 -3.27 12.80 -24.14
CA SER A 464 -2.55 13.43 -23.03
C SER A 464 -2.39 14.93 -23.28
N THR A 465 -2.83 15.73 -22.31
CA THR A 465 -2.75 17.19 -22.35
C THR A 465 -1.79 17.75 -21.30
N SER A 466 -0.85 16.93 -20.79
CA SER A 466 0.01 17.38 -19.71
C SER A 466 0.86 18.59 -20.14
N PRO A 467 0.64 19.76 -19.52
CA PRO A 467 1.40 20.97 -19.88
C PRO A 467 2.81 20.92 -19.28
N TYR A 468 3.05 20.05 -18.30
CA TYR A 468 4.26 20.05 -17.50
C TYR A 468 5.38 19.30 -18.22
N LYS A 469 6.45 20.04 -18.56
CA LYS A 469 7.68 19.47 -19.10
C LYS A 469 8.57 18.96 -17.96
N ILE A 470 8.13 17.93 -17.25
CA ILE A 470 8.89 17.37 -16.14
C ILE A 470 9.99 16.45 -16.68
N ASP A 471 11.15 16.45 -16.02
CA ASP A 471 12.30 15.62 -16.39
C ASP A 471 11.87 14.14 -16.60
N PRO A 472 12.19 13.53 -17.75
CA PRO A 472 11.96 12.11 -18.02
C PRO A 472 12.55 11.14 -16.99
N TRP A 473 13.45 11.58 -16.10
CA TRP A 473 13.90 10.82 -14.93
C TRP A 473 12.73 10.29 -14.11
N PHE A 474 11.63 11.05 -14.09
CA PHE A 474 10.37 10.64 -13.54
C PHE A 474 9.87 9.29 -14.11
N CYS A 475 9.87 9.18 -15.43
CA CYS A 475 9.45 7.96 -16.13
C CYS A 475 10.49 6.82 -16.06
N LYS A 476 11.76 7.11 -15.78
CA LYS A 476 12.77 6.06 -15.51
C LYS A 476 12.39 5.23 -14.28
N LYS A 477 11.72 5.84 -13.29
CA LYS A 477 11.22 5.18 -12.08
C LYS A 477 10.28 4.02 -12.40
N TRP A 478 9.36 4.21 -13.34
CA TRP A 478 8.38 3.21 -13.78
C TRP A 478 8.92 2.13 -14.71
N THR A 479 10.16 2.26 -15.15
CA THR A 479 10.80 1.28 -16.05
C THR A 479 11.83 0.40 -15.35
N GLY A 480 12.15 0.64 -14.07
CA GLY A 480 13.07 -0.19 -13.29
C GLY A 480 14.56 -0.06 -13.64
N PHE A 481 14.96 0.88 -14.51
CA PHE A 481 16.36 1.02 -14.95
C PHE A 481 17.14 2.10 -14.21
N HIS A 482 18.35 1.76 -13.75
CA HIS A 482 19.31 2.71 -13.19
C HIS A 482 19.95 3.55 -14.30
N ALA A 483 20.24 4.82 -14.01
CA ALA A 483 20.83 5.80 -14.92
C ALA A 483 22.21 5.45 -15.51
N LYS A 484 22.81 4.31 -15.14
CA LYS A 484 24.08 3.81 -15.67
C LYS A 484 23.90 3.01 -16.97
N ASP A 485 22.69 2.55 -17.28
CA ASP A 485 22.36 1.77 -18.50
C ASP A 485 21.73 2.64 -19.61
N LYS A 486 22.08 3.94 -19.67
CA LYS A 486 21.50 4.91 -20.63
C LYS A 486 21.61 4.47 -22.08
N GLU A 487 22.69 3.79 -22.46
CA GLU A 487 22.93 3.31 -23.83
C GLU A 487 22.11 2.07 -24.19
N LYS A 488 21.47 1.42 -23.21
CA LYS A 488 20.62 0.23 -23.38
C LYS A 488 19.15 0.52 -23.08
N MET A 489 18.70 1.78 -23.13
CA MET A 489 17.28 2.11 -23.09
C MET A 489 16.73 2.27 -24.54
N PRO A 490 16.29 1.19 -25.21
CA PRO A 490 15.44 1.30 -26.40
C PRO A 490 13.98 1.60 -26.04
N TRP A 491 13.67 1.91 -24.77
CA TRP A 491 12.30 2.07 -24.30
C TRP A 491 11.67 3.40 -24.74
N PRO A 492 10.39 3.43 -25.16
CA PRO A 492 9.65 4.65 -25.50
C PRO A 492 9.57 5.70 -24.37
N GLY A 493 9.99 5.34 -23.15
CA GLY A 493 10.36 6.21 -22.04
C GLY A 493 9.48 7.44 -21.88
N CYS A 494 8.43 7.33 -21.07
CA CYS A 494 7.45 8.39 -20.79
C CYS A 494 6.38 8.56 -21.87
N VAL A 495 5.58 7.52 -22.06
CA VAL A 495 4.36 7.55 -22.88
C VAL A 495 3.13 7.56 -22.00
N PRO A 496 2.05 8.24 -22.39
CA PRO A 496 0.78 8.12 -21.70
C PRO A 496 0.31 6.66 -21.60
N PRO A 497 -0.35 6.26 -20.50
CA PRO A 497 -0.68 7.09 -19.36
C PRO A 497 0.47 7.24 -18.34
N TYR A 498 1.60 6.52 -18.46
CA TYR A 498 2.70 6.57 -17.48
C TYR A 498 3.34 7.96 -17.29
N SER A 499 3.21 8.85 -18.28
CA SER A 499 3.64 10.25 -18.17
C SER A 499 2.61 11.18 -17.54
N ASP A 500 1.39 10.70 -17.33
CA ASP A 500 0.22 11.53 -17.00
C ASP A 500 -0.15 11.46 -15.52
N PHE A 501 0.63 10.75 -14.70
CA PHE A 501 0.49 10.70 -13.24
C PHE A 501 1.84 10.40 -12.56
N ASP A 502 1.95 10.74 -11.28
CA ASP A 502 3.01 10.27 -10.37
C ASP A 502 2.44 9.38 -9.27
N HIS A 503 3.24 8.43 -8.80
CA HIS A 503 2.99 7.63 -7.60
C HIS A 503 4.03 7.89 -6.51
N TYR A 504 3.62 8.56 -5.45
CA TYR A 504 4.44 8.86 -4.30
C TYR A 504 4.47 7.70 -3.29
N SER A 505 5.10 6.58 -3.66
CA SER A 505 5.12 5.38 -2.82
C SER A 505 6.15 5.43 -1.66
N GLY A 506 5.80 4.77 -0.54
CA GLY A 506 6.72 4.52 0.57
C GLY A 506 7.29 5.79 1.22
N THR A 507 8.62 5.86 1.32
CA THR A 507 9.34 7.03 1.86
C THR A 507 9.47 8.19 0.87
N ARG A 508 9.01 8.01 -0.38
CA ARG A 508 9.04 9.05 -1.42
C ARG A 508 7.76 9.88 -1.49
N LYS A 509 6.86 9.68 -0.52
CA LYS A 509 5.74 10.58 -0.27
C LYS A 509 6.26 11.99 -0.16
N VAL A 510 5.77 12.88 -1.00
CA VAL A 510 6.24 14.26 -1.06
C VAL A 510 6.11 14.96 0.30
N TRP A 511 5.05 14.66 1.06
CA TRP A 511 4.86 15.14 2.43
C TRP A 511 5.75 14.46 3.50
N HIS A 512 6.64 13.54 3.12
CA HIS A 512 7.69 13.02 4.01
C HIS A 512 9.08 13.60 3.68
N ILE A 513 9.18 14.40 2.63
CA ILE A 513 10.44 14.97 2.14
C ILE A 513 10.45 16.47 2.52
N PRO A 514 11.61 17.05 2.86
CA PRO A 514 11.74 18.50 2.98
C PRO A 514 11.36 19.20 1.67
N VAL A 515 10.83 20.41 1.78
CA VAL A 515 10.55 21.24 0.60
C VAL A 515 11.87 21.55 -0.11
N PRO A 516 11.94 21.41 -1.46
CA PRO A 516 13.13 21.81 -2.20
C PRO A 516 13.45 23.30 -1.99
N ASP A 517 14.72 23.64 -1.76
CA ASP A 517 15.15 25.04 -1.59
C ASP A 517 14.84 25.89 -2.84
N ASP A 518 14.83 25.26 -4.01
CA ASP A 518 14.58 25.84 -5.33
C ASP A 518 13.14 25.66 -5.82
N VAL A 519 12.19 25.37 -4.92
CA VAL A 519 10.77 25.14 -5.26
C VAL A 519 10.12 26.31 -6.02
N TRP A 520 10.65 27.53 -5.86
CA TRP A 520 10.15 28.75 -6.49
C TRP A 520 11.05 29.30 -7.61
N ASP A 521 12.23 28.71 -7.84
CA ASP A 521 13.20 29.20 -8.82
C ASP A 521 12.70 29.06 -10.27
N ASP A 522 11.78 28.12 -10.50
CA ASP A 522 11.20 27.87 -11.82
C ASP A 522 9.87 28.60 -12.01
N MET A 523 9.63 29.02 -13.26
CA MET A 523 8.33 29.54 -13.67
C MET A 523 7.20 28.56 -13.30
N PRO A 524 6.03 29.05 -12.83
CA PRO A 524 4.90 28.21 -12.37
C PRO A 524 4.40 27.13 -13.34
N ASN A 525 4.81 27.18 -14.61
CA ASN A 525 4.41 26.27 -15.68
C ASN A 525 5.51 25.28 -16.09
N GLN A 526 6.68 25.30 -15.43
CA GLN A 526 7.81 24.40 -15.74
C GLN A 526 8.47 23.90 -14.45
N PRO A 527 7.72 23.22 -13.57
CA PRO A 527 8.31 22.65 -12.35
C PRO A 527 9.41 21.65 -12.72
N LYS A 528 10.60 21.77 -12.11
CA LYS A 528 11.71 20.79 -12.25
C LYS A 528 11.26 19.36 -12.02
N THR A 529 10.47 19.12 -10.98
CA THR A 529 9.98 17.78 -10.60
C THR A 529 8.50 17.79 -10.23
N THR A 530 7.89 16.61 -10.17
CA THR A 530 6.53 16.43 -9.64
C THR A 530 6.39 16.89 -8.19
N MET A 531 7.45 16.79 -7.39
CA MET A 531 7.48 17.35 -6.03
C MET A 531 7.41 18.88 -6.03
N HIS A 532 8.15 19.54 -6.93
CA HIS A 532 8.06 21.01 -7.07
C HIS A 532 6.62 21.40 -7.40
N LEU A 533 6.02 20.73 -8.39
CA LEU A 533 4.62 20.97 -8.75
C LEU A 533 3.69 20.77 -7.57
N TRP A 534 3.85 19.69 -6.79
CA TRP A 534 3.00 19.40 -5.64
C TRP A 534 3.03 20.53 -4.60
N TYR A 535 4.22 21.03 -4.24
CA TYR A 535 4.35 22.16 -3.31
C TYR A 535 3.80 23.47 -3.88
N GLN A 536 4.06 23.74 -5.16
CA GLN A 536 3.52 24.91 -5.84
C GLN A 536 1.98 24.87 -5.86
N LEU A 537 1.37 23.71 -6.13
CA LEU A 537 -0.08 23.55 -6.12
C LEU A 537 -0.66 23.60 -4.72
N LEU A 538 0.02 23.04 -3.71
CA LEU A 538 -0.38 23.18 -2.32
C LEU A 538 -0.45 24.65 -1.89
N TYR A 539 0.55 25.45 -2.28
CA TYR A 539 0.55 26.89 -2.04
C TYR A 539 -0.60 27.60 -2.76
N LYS A 540 -0.87 27.24 -4.02
CA LYS A 540 -2.01 27.80 -4.77
C LYS A 540 -3.37 27.49 -4.15
N LEU A 541 -3.55 26.31 -3.53
CA LEU A 541 -4.77 26.01 -2.78
C LEU A 541 -5.03 27.03 -1.66
N LYS A 542 -3.97 27.52 -1.02
CA LYS A 542 -4.06 28.55 0.01
C LYS A 542 -4.32 29.94 -0.58
N GLU A 543 -3.46 30.37 -1.50
CA GLU A 543 -3.41 31.78 -1.92
C GLU A 543 -4.43 32.10 -3.02
N GLU A 544 -4.65 31.18 -3.98
CA GLU A 544 -5.60 31.39 -5.07
C GLU A 544 -7.01 30.94 -4.68
N ASP A 545 -7.12 29.77 -4.06
CA ASP A 545 -8.42 29.15 -3.76
C ASP A 545 -8.92 29.51 -2.34
N GLY A 546 -8.12 30.22 -1.54
CA GLY A 546 -8.51 30.69 -0.20
C GLY A 546 -8.75 29.58 0.82
N LEU A 547 -8.19 28.38 0.59
CA LEU A 547 -8.41 27.24 1.46
C LEU A 547 -7.55 27.32 2.72
N ASP A 548 -8.15 26.98 3.86
CA ASP A 548 -7.41 26.79 5.10
C ASP A 548 -6.63 25.46 5.05
N ILE A 549 -5.39 25.54 4.56
CA ILE A 549 -4.47 24.41 4.53
C ILE A 549 -3.59 24.33 5.78
N GLN A 550 -3.75 25.21 6.76
CA GLN A 550 -2.91 25.22 7.96
C GLN A 550 -2.91 23.87 8.69
N PRO A 551 -4.05 23.16 8.83
CA PRO A 551 -4.08 21.82 9.43
C PRO A 551 -3.25 20.78 8.66
N LEU A 552 -3.12 20.95 7.34
CA LEU A 552 -2.30 20.09 6.48
C LEU A 552 -0.81 20.40 6.69
N LEU A 553 -0.44 21.69 6.67
CA LEU A 553 0.95 22.12 6.85
C LEU A 553 1.51 21.64 8.19
N GLN A 554 0.77 21.83 9.28
CA GLN A 554 1.16 21.35 10.62
C GLN A 554 1.40 19.84 10.69
N ALA A 555 0.72 19.05 9.86
CA ALA A 555 0.86 17.59 9.84
C ALA A 555 2.04 17.12 8.98
N ILE A 556 2.40 17.89 7.96
CA ILE A 556 3.58 17.65 7.11
C ILE A 556 4.86 18.09 7.84
N ASP A 557 4.72 19.02 8.79
CA ASP A 557 5.83 19.72 9.44
C ASP A 557 6.46 19.01 10.65
N LYS A 558 7.23 17.95 10.38
CA LYS A 558 8.33 17.56 11.29
C LYS A 558 9.71 17.96 10.78
N ALA A 559 9.80 18.62 9.61
CA ALA A 559 11.08 18.88 8.94
C ALA A 559 11.12 20.17 8.10
N ALA A 560 10.04 20.95 7.98
CA ALA A 560 9.97 22.03 7.00
C ALA A 560 9.53 23.34 7.64
N ASP A 561 10.41 24.33 7.68
CA ASP A 561 10.11 25.70 8.09
C ASP A 561 9.12 26.35 7.11
N TRP A 562 7.84 26.01 7.22
CA TRP A 562 6.78 26.51 6.34
C TRP A 562 6.62 28.01 6.44
N ASP A 563 6.94 28.60 7.59
CA ASP A 563 7.00 30.06 7.72
C ASP A 563 8.04 30.62 6.75
N LYS A 564 9.24 30.02 6.62
CA LYS A 564 10.18 30.41 5.55
C LYS A 564 9.65 30.19 4.14
N ILE A 565 8.97 29.08 3.87
CA ILE A 565 8.49 28.72 2.53
C ILE A 565 7.32 29.61 2.08
N LEU A 566 6.36 29.86 2.98
CA LEU A 566 5.21 30.73 2.76
C LEU A 566 5.61 32.21 2.73
N LEU A 567 6.58 32.62 3.56
CA LEU A 567 7.15 33.98 3.53
C LEU A 567 8.16 34.19 2.38
N ALA A 568 8.64 33.12 1.75
CA ALA A 568 9.42 33.23 0.53
C ALA A 568 8.51 33.57 -0.64
N GLY A 569 7.45 32.79 -0.85
CA GLY A 569 6.48 32.99 -1.94
C GLY A 569 7.14 33.19 -3.32
N PRO A 570 6.35 33.48 -4.36
CA PRO A 570 6.91 33.89 -5.65
C PRO A 570 7.58 35.27 -5.59
N SER A 571 7.34 36.07 -4.54
CA SER A 571 7.73 37.48 -4.47
C SER A 571 9.17 37.73 -3.99
N LYS A 572 9.92 36.68 -3.63
CA LYS A 572 11.37 36.77 -3.34
C LYS A 572 12.28 36.12 -4.40
N ALA A 573 11.73 35.47 -5.42
CA ALA A 573 12.49 34.85 -6.51
C ALA A 573 12.87 35.85 -7.60
#